data_AF-A0A7G2M9V7-F1
#
_entry.id   AF-A0A7G2M9V7-F1
#
_cell.length_a   1.000
_cell.length_b   1.000
_cell.length_c   1.000
_cell.angle_alpha   90.00
_cell.angle_beta   90.00
_cell.angle_gamma   90.00
#
_symmetry.space_group_name_H-M   'P 1'
#
loop_
_entity.id
_entity.type
_entity.pdbx_description
1 polymer ?
#
loop_
_entity_poly.entity_id
_entity_poly.type
_entity_poly.pdbx_seq_one_letter_code
_entity_poly.pdbx_strand_id
1 'polypeptide(L)' 'MRYIVSICLCFFALLSEGNNVRIVGTVKTPQSGIEGDIVSVYFTLEWENSWRDSYNHDAVYVTLRYKFMNASPEIWYPL' A
#
# COMPACT_ATOMS: atom_id res chain seq x y z
N MET A 1 3.66 12.84 40.26
CA MET A 1 4.62 12.56 39.17
C MET A 1 4.14 11.53 38.16
N ARG A 2 3.60 10.36 38.56
CA ARG A 2 3.15 9.31 37.62
C ARG A 2 2.19 9.81 36.52
N TYR A 3 1.17 10.58 36.88
CA TYR A 3 0.18 11.11 35.93
C TYR A 3 0.76 12.14 34.96
N ILE A 4 1.74 12.94 35.40
CA ILE A 4 2.40 13.95 34.56
C ILE A 4 3.20 13.25 33.47
N VAL A 5 3.97 12.22 33.81
CA VAL A 5 4.72 11.41 32.84
C VAL A 5 3.78 10.76 31.83
N SER A 6 2.66 10.18 32.28
CA SER A 6 1.66 9.60 31.37
C SER A 6 1.03 10.63 30.43
N ILE A 7 0.70 11.82 30.93
CA ILE A 7 0.16 12.92 30.11
C ILE A 7 1.20 13.37 29.07
N CYS A 8 2.46 13.56 29.47
CA CYS A 8 3.54 13.91 28.56
C CYS A 8 3.72 12.85 27.45
N LEU A 9 3.70 11.55 27.79
CA LEU A 9 3.80 10.47 26.81
C LEU A 9 2.63 10.48 25.82
N CYS A 10 1.40 10.75 26.28
CA CYS A 10 0.25 10.90 25.39
C CYS A 10 0.42 12.08 24.42
N PHE A 11 0.98 13.21 24.86
CA PHE A 11 1.25 14.35 23.97
C PHE A 11 2.37 14.07 22.96
N PHE A 12 3.42 13.32 23.34
CA PHE A 12 4.46 12.92 22.39
C PHE A 12 3.94 11.97 21.31
N ALA A 13 2.98 11.11 21.62
CA ALA A 13 2.37 10.23 20.64
C ALA A 13 1.58 10.98 19.55
N LEU A 14 1.12 12.20 19.83
CA LEU A 14 0.41 13.05 18.87
C LEU A 14 1.34 13.74 17.86
N LEU A 15 2.66 13.76 18.11
CA LEU A 15 3.66 14.34 17.22
C LEU A 15 4.20 13.33 16.20
N SER A 16 3.72 12.08 16.24
CA SER A 16 4.10 11.06 15.26
C SER A 16 3.32 11.30 13.97
N GLU A 17 4.01 11.77 12.94
CA GLU A 17 3.50 11.78 11.57
C GLU A 17 4.10 10.61 10.78
N GLY A 18 3.26 9.88 10.06
CA GLY A 18 3.67 8.83 9.15
C GLY A 18 3.34 9.23 7.72
N ASN A 19 4.18 8.85 6.77
CA ASN A 19 3.97 9.15 5.37
C ASN A 19 2.81 8.31 4.79
N ASN A 20 1.87 8.97 4.12
CA ASN A 20 0.80 8.25 3.43
C ASN A 20 1.32 7.65 2.12
N VAL A 21 1.00 6.38 1.89
CA VAL A 21 1.20 5.71 0.60
C VAL A 21 -0.13 5.13 0.15
N ARG A 22 -0.57 5.50 -1.05
CA ARG A 22 -1.84 5.05 -1.60
C ARG A 22 -1.78 4.80 -3.10
N ILE A 23 -2.59 3.86 -3.55
CA ILE A 23 -2.93 3.75 -4.98
C ILE A 23 -3.94 4.84 -5.29
N VAL A 24 -3.65 5.65 -6.30
CA VAL A 24 -4.56 6.71 -6.75
C VAL A 24 -5.27 6.33 -8.04
N GLY A 25 -6.56 6.64 -8.07
CA GLY A 25 -7.44 6.29 -9.18
C GLY A 25 -7.80 4.80 -9.23
N THR A 26 -8.36 4.38 -10.36
CA THR A 26 -8.75 2.99 -10.60
C THR A 26 -7.57 2.19 -11.13
N VAL A 27 -7.34 0.99 -10.59
CA VAL A 27 -6.41 0.01 -11.18
C VAL A 27 -6.98 -0.42 -12.54
N LYS A 28 -6.20 -0.24 -13.60
CA LYS A 28 -6.66 -0.52 -14.97
C LYS A 28 -5.89 -1.68 -15.56
N THR A 29 -6.59 -2.55 -16.28
CA THR A 29 -6.00 -3.33 -17.36
C THR A 29 -6.01 -2.47 -18.63
N PRO A 30 -5.00 -2.58 -19.52
CA PRO A 30 -5.01 -1.82 -20.74
C PRO A 30 -6.22 -2.18 -21.59
N GLN A 31 -6.81 -1.18 -22.24
CA GLN A 31 -8.02 -1.32 -23.05
C GLN A 31 -7.79 -2.24 -24.27
N SER A 32 -6.53 -2.44 -24.67
CA SER A 32 -6.09 -3.37 -25.72
C SER A 32 -6.26 -4.85 -25.35
N GLY A 33 -6.60 -5.17 -24.09
CA GLY A 33 -6.80 -6.55 -23.65
C GLY A 33 -5.49 -7.29 -23.39
N ILE A 34 -5.65 -8.57 -23.02
CA ILE A 34 -4.58 -9.53 -22.74
C ILE A 34 -3.79 -9.79 -24.02
N GLU A 35 -2.46 -9.69 -23.98
CA GLU A 35 -1.60 -10.08 -25.11
C GLU A 35 -1.19 -11.55 -24.92
N GLY A 36 -1.91 -12.46 -25.58
CA GLY A 36 -1.72 -13.89 -25.39
C GLY A 36 -2.04 -14.32 -23.96
N ASP A 37 -1.03 -14.81 -23.24
CA ASP A 37 -1.13 -15.22 -21.83
C ASP A 37 -0.63 -14.12 -20.85
N ILE A 38 -0.36 -12.90 -21.36
CA ILE A 38 0.19 -11.79 -20.56
C ILE A 38 -0.90 -10.75 -20.27
N VAL A 39 -1.16 -10.53 -18.98
CA VAL A 39 -1.94 -9.41 -18.46
C VAL A 39 -1.00 -8.32 -17.95
N SER A 40 -1.08 -7.12 -18.51
CA SER A 40 -0.48 -5.93 -17.92
C SER A 40 -1.47 -5.25 -16.96
N VAL A 41 -1.00 -4.87 -15.77
CA VAL A 41 -1.78 -4.13 -14.77
C VAL A 41 -1.10 -2.79 -14.54
N TYR A 42 -1.87 -1.71 -14.68
CA TYR A 42 -1.37 -0.36 -14.47
C TYR A 42 -2.08 0.28 -13.28
N PHE A 43 -1.29 0.85 -12.39
CA PHE A 43 -1.75 1.63 -11.26
C PHE A 43 -0.75 2.76 -11.00
N THR A 44 -1.23 3.83 -10.37
CA THR A 44 -0.37 4.94 -9.94
C THR A 44 -0.26 4.89 -8.42
N LEU A 45 0.97 4.96 -7.91
CA LEU A 45 1.26 5.06 -6.49
C LEU A 45 1.56 6.52 -6.16
N GLU A 46 0.85 7.08 -5.19
CA GLU A 46 1.19 8.35 -4.56
C GLU A 46 1.79 8.05 -3.19
N TRP A 47 2.98 8.62 -2.91
CA TRP A 47 3.70 8.39 -1.67
C TRP A 47 4.26 9.73 -1.18
N GLU A 48 3.76 10.20 -0.04
CA GLU A 48 4.27 11.39 0.65
C GLU A 48 5.71 11.19 1.08
N ASN A 49 6.57 12.19 0.81
CA ASN A 49 8.03 12.17 0.98
C ASN A 49 8.79 11.02 0.30
N SER A 50 8.10 10.00 -0.23
CA SER A 50 8.64 8.91 -1.04
C SER A 50 9.83 8.17 -0.40
N TRP A 51 10.43 7.26 -1.15
CA TRP A 51 11.68 6.58 -0.77
C TRP A 51 12.89 7.53 -0.65
N ARG A 52 12.74 8.82 -1.02
CA ARG A 52 13.78 9.84 -0.95
C ARG A 52 13.76 10.64 0.37
N ASP A 53 12.87 10.31 1.30
CA ASP A 53 12.85 10.95 2.61
C ASP A 53 14.14 10.63 3.39
N SER A 54 14.76 11.66 3.96
CA SER A 54 15.96 11.56 4.78
C SER A 54 15.67 11.19 6.24
N TYR A 55 14.41 11.26 6.66
CA TYR A 55 13.97 10.98 8.03
C TYR A 55 13.33 9.60 8.16
N ASN A 56 12.49 9.21 7.19
CA ASN A 56 11.71 7.99 7.25
C ASN A 56 12.09 7.06 6.09
N HIS A 57 12.91 6.04 6.37
CA HIS A 57 13.40 5.07 5.39
C HIS A 57 12.38 3.95 5.11
N ASP A 58 11.12 4.32 4.94
CA ASP A 58 10.05 3.35 4.76
C ASP A 58 10.19 2.63 3.42
N ALA A 59 9.84 1.35 3.41
CA ALA A 59 9.76 0.53 2.21
C ALA A 59 8.32 0.06 2.03
N VAL A 60 7.81 0.15 0.80
CA VAL A 60 6.46 -0.31 0.47
C VAL A 60 6.55 -1.45 -0.54
N TYR A 61 5.78 -2.50 -0.28
CA TYR A 61 5.63 -3.62 -1.18
C TYR A 61 4.28 -3.54 -1.88
N VAL A 62 4.29 -3.70 -3.20
CA VAL A 62 3.07 -3.96 -3.97
C VAL A 62 3.04 -5.44 -4.30
N THR A 63 1.92 -6.10 -3.99
CA THR A 63 1.71 -7.52 -4.30
C THR A 63 0.52 -7.67 -5.23
N LEU A 64 0.66 -8.53 -6.23
CA LEU A 64 -0.42 -8.90 -7.12
C LEU A 64 -0.91 -10.30 -6.73
N ARG A 65 -2.22 -10.49 -6.74
CA ARG A 65 -2.86 -11.78 -6.48
C ARG A 65 -3.92 -12.01 -7.53
N TYR A 66 -4.13 -13.27 -7.88
CA TYR A 66 -5.16 -13.67 -8.84
C TYR A 66 -6.02 -14.79 -8.28
N LYS A 67 -7.22 -14.94 -8.83
CA LYS A 67 -8.14 -16.03 -8.54
C LYS A 67 -8.75 -16.55 -9.84
N PHE A 68 -9.19 -17.80 -9.84
CA PHE A 68 -9.99 -18.34 -10.92
C PHE A 68 -11.47 -18.01 -10.67
N MET A 69 -12.15 -17.45 -11.66
CA MET A 69 -13.51 -16.91 -11.53
C MET A 69 -14.56 -17.92 -11.04
N ASN A 70 -14.31 -19.23 -11.21
CA ASN A 70 -15.24 -20.31 -10.85
C ASN A 70 -14.60 -21.41 -9.97
N ALA A 71 -13.49 -21.13 -9.29
CA ALA A 71 -12.91 -22.12 -8.38
C ALA A 71 -13.78 -22.26 -7.11
N SER A 72 -13.98 -23.50 -6.69
CA SER A 72 -14.60 -23.84 -5.40
C SER A 72 -13.64 -24.74 -4.62
N PRO A 73 -13.04 -24.26 -3.51
CA PRO A 73 -13.26 -22.95 -2.88
C PRO A 73 -12.63 -21.79 -3.67
N GLU A 74 -13.09 -20.56 -3.38
CA GLU A 74 -12.44 -19.36 -3.89
C GLU A 74 -11.09 -19.16 -3.18
N ILE A 75 -9.99 -19.36 -3.92
CA ILE A 75 -8.62 -19.21 -3.40
C ILE A 75 -7.91 -18.11 -4.19
N TRP A 76 -7.24 -17.21 -3.46
CA TRP A 76 -6.33 -16.21 -4.03
C TRP A 76 -4.90 -16.74 -4.02
N TYR A 77 -4.26 -16.73 -5.19
CA TYR A 77 -2.88 -17.14 -5.37
C TYR A 77 -1.97 -15.92 -5.44
N PRO A 78 -0.79 -15.94 -4.78
CA PRO A 78 0.24 -14.94 -5.01
C PRO A 78 0.82 -15.10 -6.42
N LEU A 79 1.25 -13.99 -7.00
CA LEU A 79 2.19 -13.99 -8.13
C LEU A 79 3.63 -13.99 -7.63
#